data_AF-A0A8T4T7W0-F1
#
_entry.id   AF-A0A8T4T7W0-F1
#
_cell.length_a   1.000
_cell.length_b   1.000
_cell.length_c   1.000
_cell.angle_alpha   90.00
_cell.angle_beta   90.00
_cell.angle_gamma   90.00
#
_symmetry.space_group_name_H-M   'P 1'
#
loop_
_entity.id
_entity.type
_entity.pdbx_description
1 polymer ?
#
loop_
_entity_poly.entity_id
_entity_poly.type
_entity_poly.pdbx_seq_one_letter_code
_entity_poly.pdbx_strand_id
1 'polypeptide(L)'
;MNVQGAVYADAKDAYFNASLDVEQLKGAGLPYESLEDALLQMDGALKGKDPVLLFQTALSLNETDEGRPLAERYFALLDEASRSGLRPGQNFSFVIERAQWIANKKQSAFDANDALVGFLDELEQVNETVNLSRVDFLLEEAKNAFEVERFEEVPSLVGDAREELDLALLAAARERALVRLARRNVVSYVQDHFKGVLMSLAVLFLLVVWAYLEGRVLFAKNKLRFIHEQLKVAQRMLVNAQKEYYGGSIGRVNYHNQMESQRQKIRSLKGSVGGWEQMLSKYKKSSVIGRFRR
;
A
#
# COMPACT_ATOMS: atom_id res chain seq x y z
N MET A 1 6.22 29.95 -58.97
CA MET A 1 6.70 29.05 -57.90
C MET A 1 5.64 27.99 -57.68
N ASN A 2 6.00 26.72 -57.74
CA ASN A 2 5.06 25.60 -57.71
C ASN A 2 4.63 25.37 -56.25
N VAL A 3 3.43 25.80 -55.87
CA VAL A 3 2.94 25.81 -54.47
C VAL A 3 3.02 24.44 -53.81
N GLN A 4 2.75 23.37 -54.57
CA GLN A 4 2.86 21.98 -54.09
C GLN A 4 4.30 21.56 -53.75
N GLY A 5 5.30 22.11 -54.45
CA GLY A 5 6.71 21.81 -54.17
C GLY A 5 7.21 22.45 -52.87
N ALA A 6 6.70 23.63 -52.51
CA ALA A 6 7.00 24.29 -51.25
C ALA A 6 6.40 23.52 -50.07
N VAL A 7 5.11 23.18 -50.15
CA VAL A 7 4.41 22.43 -49.07
C VAL A 7 5.01 21.03 -48.86
N TYR A 8 5.49 20.37 -49.91
CA TYR A 8 6.20 19.09 -49.78
C TYR A 8 7.56 19.25 -49.06
N ALA A 9 8.31 20.32 -49.37
CA ALA A 9 9.57 20.61 -48.69
C ALA A 9 9.32 20.88 -47.19
N ASP A 10 8.32 21.70 -46.88
CA ASP A 10 7.92 22.00 -45.50
C ASP A 10 7.50 20.73 -44.73
N ALA A 11 6.71 19.86 -45.35
CA ALA A 11 6.31 18.59 -44.72
C ALA A 11 7.48 17.62 -44.52
N LYS A 12 8.44 17.60 -45.45
CA LYS A 12 9.65 16.78 -45.32
C LYS A 12 10.55 17.30 -44.19
N ASP A 13 10.72 18.61 -44.09
CA ASP A 13 11.49 19.24 -43.01
C ASP A 13 10.78 19.02 -41.66
N ALA A 14 9.45 19.13 -41.61
CA ALA A 14 8.66 18.82 -40.42
C ALA A 14 8.81 17.35 -39.98
N TYR A 15 8.78 16.40 -40.92
CA TYR A 15 9.03 14.99 -40.63
C TYR A 15 10.46 14.77 -40.10
N PHE A 16 11.46 15.40 -40.72
CA PHE A 16 12.84 15.30 -40.28
C PHE A 16 13.03 15.84 -38.85
N ASN A 17 12.47 17.01 -38.55
CA ASN A 17 12.52 17.58 -37.20
C ASN A 17 11.81 16.69 -36.18
N ALA A 18 10.63 16.17 -36.52
CA ALA A 18 9.91 15.23 -35.66
C ALA A 18 10.70 13.93 -35.39
N SER A 19 11.41 13.41 -36.40
CA SER A 19 12.27 12.24 -36.22
C SER A 19 13.44 12.51 -35.29
N LEU A 20 14.03 13.71 -35.38
CA LEU A 20 15.10 14.15 -34.50
C LEU A 20 14.60 14.37 -33.07
N ASP A 21 13.38 14.87 -32.91
CA ASP A 21 12.73 15.04 -31.61
C ASP A 21 12.49 13.71 -30.89
N VAL A 22 12.06 12.66 -31.61
CA VAL A 22 11.91 11.31 -31.05
C VAL A 22 13.27 10.70 -30.70
N GLU A 23 14.28 10.87 -31.55
CA GLU A 23 15.65 10.42 -31.25
C GLU A 23 16.24 11.13 -30.02
N GLN A 24 15.90 12.40 -29.79
CA GLN A 24 16.29 13.12 -28.56
C GLN A 24 15.70 12.48 -27.31
N LEU A 25 14.39 12.14 -27.32
CA LEU A 25 13.75 11.47 -26.17
C LEU A 25 14.35 10.09 -25.92
N LYS A 26 14.58 9.33 -27.00
CA LYS A 26 15.23 8.04 -26.94
C LYS A 26 16.64 8.11 -26.39
N GLY A 27 17.43 9.10 -26.82
CA GLY A 27 18.77 9.36 -26.29
C GLY A 27 18.77 9.76 -24.82
N ALA A 28 17.72 10.41 -24.35
CA ALA A 28 17.50 10.74 -22.94
C ALA A 28 16.92 9.58 -22.12
N GLY A 29 16.52 8.47 -22.76
CA GLY A 29 15.89 7.33 -22.08
C GLY A 29 14.47 7.57 -21.60
N LEU A 30 13.76 8.56 -22.17
CA LEU A 30 12.39 8.89 -21.80
C LEU A 30 11.39 8.06 -22.63
N PRO A 31 10.17 7.77 -22.13
CA PRO A 31 9.14 7.04 -22.89
C PRO A 31 8.80 7.73 -24.23
N TYR A 32 8.74 6.97 -25.32
CA TYR A 32 8.60 7.50 -26.68
C TYR A 32 7.75 6.63 -27.64
N GLU A 33 7.16 5.53 -27.16
CA GLU A 33 6.50 4.52 -28.01
C GLU A 33 5.37 5.13 -28.84
N SER A 34 4.52 5.99 -28.25
CA SER A 34 3.42 6.61 -29.01
C SER A 34 3.91 7.61 -30.08
N LEU A 35 5.13 8.12 -29.94
CA LEU A 35 5.75 9.04 -30.88
C LEU A 35 6.36 8.28 -32.07
N GLU A 36 6.91 7.09 -31.86
CA GLU A 36 7.34 6.20 -32.94
C GLU A 36 6.15 5.79 -33.83
N ASP A 37 5.02 5.44 -33.22
CA ASP A 37 3.77 5.16 -33.95
C ASP A 37 3.30 6.38 -34.75
N ALA A 38 3.42 7.59 -34.18
CA ALA A 38 3.10 8.83 -34.88
C ALA A 38 4.02 9.06 -36.09
N LEU A 39 5.32 8.79 -35.97
CA LEU A 39 6.28 8.89 -37.06
C LEU A 39 5.95 7.92 -38.21
N LEU A 40 5.52 6.69 -37.88
CA LEU A 40 5.09 5.71 -38.89
C LEU A 40 3.87 6.22 -39.68
N GLN A 41 2.89 6.82 -38.99
CA GLN A 41 1.74 7.44 -39.64
C GLN A 41 2.14 8.62 -40.53
N MET A 42 3.08 9.44 -40.07
CA MET A 42 3.61 10.57 -40.85
C MET A 42 4.36 10.11 -42.09
N ASP A 43 5.18 9.06 -42.00
CA ASP A 43 5.90 8.51 -43.16
C ASP A 43 4.93 8.03 -44.25
N GLY A 44 3.87 7.33 -43.83
CA GLY A 44 2.78 6.92 -44.72
C GLY A 44 2.09 8.10 -45.40
N ALA A 45 1.75 9.14 -44.63
CA ALA A 45 1.13 10.37 -45.13
C ALA A 45 2.06 11.22 -46.00
N LEU A 46 3.38 11.13 -45.80
CA LEU A 46 4.37 11.87 -46.60
C LEU A 46 4.59 11.21 -47.97
N LYS A 47 4.69 9.87 -48.00
CA LYS A 47 4.96 9.10 -49.23
C LYS A 47 3.70 8.87 -50.08
N GLY A 48 2.55 8.71 -49.44
CA GLY A 48 1.31 8.28 -50.08
C GLY A 48 1.39 6.84 -50.60
N LYS A 49 0.30 6.36 -51.19
CA LYS A 49 0.19 5.03 -51.80
C LYS A 49 0.43 5.09 -53.31
N ASP A 50 0.87 3.98 -53.89
CA ASP A 50 0.97 3.85 -55.34
C ASP A 50 -0.45 3.85 -55.96
N PRO A 51 -0.79 4.81 -56.84
CA PRO A 51 -2.12 4.90 -57.45
C PRO A 51 -2.49 3.66 -58.27
N VAL A 52 -1.53 3.05 -58.96
CA VAL A 52 -1.79 1.91 -59.85
C VAL A 52 -2.10 0.67 -59.03
N LEU A 53 -1.27 0.40 -58.02
CA LEU A 53 -1.48 -0.72 -57.11
C LEU A 53 -2.78 -0.55 -56.32
N LEU A 54 -3.09 0.66 -55.86
CA LEU A 54 -4.31 0.94 -55.11
C LEU A 54 -5.57 0.72 -55.97
N PHE A 55 -5.53 1.13 -57.24
CA PHE A 55 -6.63 0.91 -58.18
C PHE A 55 -6.84 -0.58 -58.49
N GLN A 56 -5.78 -1.34 -58.75
CA GLN A 56 -5.87 -2.79 -58.96
C GLN A 56 -6.44 -3.51 -57.74
N THR A 57 -6.00 -3.12 -56.55
CA THR A 57 -6.49 -3.68 -55.27
C THR A 57 -7.97 -3.36 -55.08
N ALA A 58 -8.39 -2.12 -55.38
CA ALA A 58 -9.79 -1.70 -55.29
C ALA A 58 -10.68 -2.51 -56.23
N LEU A 59 -10.24 -2.78 -57.47
CA LEU A 59 -10.97 -3.63 -58.40
C LEU A 59 -11.15 -5.04 -57.87
N SER A 60 -10.08 -5.68 -57.36
CA SER A 60 -10.18 -7.04 -56.81
C SER A 60 -11.08 -7.12 -55.57
N LEU A 61 -11.10 -6.08 -54.73
CA LEU A 61 -11.95 -6.02 -53.54
C LEU A 61 -13.42 -5.76 -53.88
N ASN A 62 -13.69 -5.09 -55.01
CA ASN A 62 -15.05 -4.78 -55.43
C ASN A 62 -15.82 -6.01 -55.96
N GLU A 63 -15.10 -7.09 -56.30
CA GLU A 63 -15.68 -8.35 -56.77
C GLU A 63 -16.33 -9.17 -55.65
N THR A 64 -16.02 -8.89 -54.38
CA THR A 64 -16.56 -9.61 -53.22
C THR A 64 -17.49 -8.71 -52.38
N ASP A 65 -18.60 -9.27 -51.88
CA ASP A 65 -19.55 -8.50 -51.06
C ASP A 65 -18.92 -7.96 -49.76
N GLU A 66 -17.97 -8.69 -49.18
CA GLU A 66 -17.22 -8.28 -48.00
C GLU A 66 -16.17 -7.19 -48.29
N GLY A 67 -15.61 -7.17 -49.51
CA GLY A 67 -14.56 -6.23 -49.92
C GLY A 67 -15.06 -4.89 -50.43
N ARG A 68 -16.33 -4.81 -50.90
CA ARG A 68 -16.93 -3.58 -51.45
C ARG A 68 -16.76 -2.34 -50.57
N PRO A 69 -17.02 -2.36 -49.25
CA PRO A 69 -16.87 -1.17 -48.42
C PRO A 69 -15.43 -0.63 -48.38
N LEU A 70 -14.43 -1.53 -48.46
CA LEU A 70 -13.02 -1.15 -48.50
C LEU A 70 -12.61 -0.67 -49.90
N ALA A 71 -13.14 -1.29 -50.95
CA ALA A 71 -12.96 -0.85 -52.33
C ALA A 71 -13.49 0.57 -52.55
N GLU A 72 -14.68 0.89 -52.04
CA GLU A 72 -15.28 2.23 -52.08
C GLU A 72 -14.36 3.28 -51.45
N ARG A 73 -13.73 2.96 -50.30
CA ARG A 73 -12.75 3.85 -49.66
C ARG A 73 -11.52 4.08 -50.52
N TYR A 74 -11.01 3.04 -51.21
CA TYR A 74 -9.86 3.19 -52.10
C TYR A 74 -10.19 3.98 -53.35
N PHE A 75 -11.38 3.82 -53.93
CA PHE A 75 -11.84 4.66 -55.03
C PHE A 75 -12.00 6.13 -54.59
N ALA A 76 -12.52 6.40 -53.39
CA ALA A 76 -12.60 7.76 -52.86
C ALA A 76 -11.21 8.41 -52.71
N LEU A 77 -10.21 7.67 -52.21
CA LEU A 77 -8.83 8.16 -52.11
C LEU A 77 -8.19 8.45 -53.47
N LEU A 78 -8.52 7.66 -54.50
CA LEU A 78 -8.04 7.89 -55.87
C LEU A 78 -8.70 9.12 -56.51
N ASP A 79 -9.99 9.34 -56.28
CA ASP A 79 -10.71 10.54 -56.75
C ASP A 79 -10.18 11.81 -56.05
N GLU A 80 -9.95 11.76 -54.73
CA GLU A 80 -9.33 12.84 -53.98
C GLU A 80 -7.90 13.16 -54.46
N ALA A 81 -7.09 12.13 -54.72
CA ALA A 81 -5.76 12.28 -55.31
C ALA A 81 -5.80 12.96 -56.68
N SER A 82 -6.75 12.56 -57.53
CA SER A 82 -6.96 13.16 -58.85
C SER A 82 -7.32 14.65 -58.76
N ARG A 83 -8.14 15.04 -57.77
CA ARG A 83 -8.56 16.44 -57.55
C ARG A 83 -7.46 17.31 -56.94
N SER A 84 -6.68 16.74 -56.01
CA SER A 84 -5.63 17.46 -55.26
C SER A 84 -4.29 17.50 -56.01
N GLY A 85 -4.09 16.61 -56.98
CA GLY A 85 -2.80 16.41 -57.65
C GLY A 85 -1.74 15.73 -56.78
N LEU A 86 -2.14 15.16 -55.63
CA LEU A 86 -1.28 14.42 -54.71
C LEU A 86 -1.39 12.92 -54.94
N ARG A 87 -0.48 12.13 -54.35
CA ARG A 87 -0.65 10.67 -54.34
C ARG A 87 -1.79 10.26 -53.40
N PRO A 88 -2.51 9.16 -53.68
CA PRO A 88 -3.58 8.68 -52.79
C PRO A 88 -3.09 8.48 -51.35
N GLY A 89 -3.80 9.09 -50.39
CA GLY A 89 -3.45 9.06 -48.97
C GLY A 89 -2.27 9.96 -48.57
N GLN A 90 -1.72 10.75 -49.49
CA GLN A 90 -0.70 11.74 -49.17
C GLN A 90 -1.36 12.98 -48.52
N ASN A 91 -0.88 13.37 -47.34
CA ASN A 91 -1.47 14.47 -46.59
C ASN A 91 -0.38 15.27 -45.86
N PHE A 92 0.07 16.36 -46.48
CA PHE A 92 1.14 17.20 -45.95
C PHE A 92 0.74 18.02 -44.73
N SER A 93 -0.51 18.50 -44.66
CA SER A 93 -0.99 19.25 -43.49
C SER A 93 -1.01 18.35 -42.26
N PHE A 94 -1.45 17.10 -42.41
CA PHE A 94 -1.38 16.11 -41.34
C PHE A 94 0.05 15.89 -40.84
N VAL A 95 1.03 15.78 -41.75
CA VAL A 95 2.45 15.63 -41.35
C VAL A 95 2.92 16.83 -40.53
N ILE A 96 2.61 18.05 -40.97
CA ILE A 96 3.01 19.29 -40.27
C ILE A 96 2.34 19.38 -38.89
N GLU A 97 1.03 19.14 -38.81
CA GLU A 97 0.27 19.15 -37.55
C GLU A 97 0.79 18.10 -36.57
N ARG A 98 1.09 16.89 -37.08
CA ARG A 98 1.59 15.80 -36.26
C ARG A 98 3.03 16.04 -35.79
N ALA A 99 3.87 16.67 -36.61
CA ALA A 99 5.19 17.11 -36.19
C ALA A 99 5.12 18.11 -35.02
N GLN A 100 4.21 19.09 -35.08
CA GLN A 100 3.99 20.02 -33.97
C GLN A 100 3.49 19.31 -32.71
N TRP A 101 2.60 18.33 -32.86
CA TRP A 101 2.14 17.51 -31.74
C TRP A 101 3.30 16.73 -31.09
N ILE A 102 4.20 16.13 -31.87
CA ILE A 102 5.42 15.45 -31.35
C ILE A 102 6.31 16.45 -30.60
N ALA A 103 6.56 17.63 -31.18
CA ALA A 103 7.37 18.66 -30.54
C ALA A 103 6.79 19.10 -29.18
N ASN A 104 5.47 19.29 -29.10
CA ASN A 104 4.79 19.63 -27.86
C ASN A 104 4.88 18.48 -26.85
N LYS A 105 4.64 17.24 -27.27
CA LYS A 105 4.77 16.06 -26.40
C LYS A 105 6.17 15.87 -25.85
N LYS A 106 7.20 16.12 -26.68
CA LYS A 106 8.59 16.13 -26.26
C LYS A 106 8.83 17.15 -25.15
N GLN A 107 8.35 18.39 -25.33
CA GLN A 107 8.50 19.41 -24.29
C GLN A 107 7.82 18.98 -22.99
N SER A 108 6.58 18.48 -23.06
CA SER A 108 5.88 17.94 -21.89
C SER A 108 6.64 16.81 -21.20
N ALA A 109 7.29 15.92 -21.97
CA ALA A 109 8.08 14.82 -21.41
C ALA A 109 9.30 15.32 -20.62
N PHE A 110 10.03 16.30 -21.16
CA PHE A 110 11.14 16.92 -20.44
C PHE A 110 10.67 17.68 -19.20
N ASP A 111 9.61 18.48 -19.30
CA ASP A 111 9.06 19.22 -18.17
C ASP A 111 8.57 18.27 -17.05
N ALA A 112 7.94 17.16 -17.43
CA ALA A 112 7.49 16.11 -16.51
C ALA A 112 8.67 15.40 -15.83
N ASN A 113 9.72 15.09 -16.59
CA ASN A 113 10.94 14.48 -16.06
C ASN A 113 11.64 15.42 -15.07
N ASP A 114 11.82 16.69 -15.43
CA ASP A 114 12.45 17.69 -14.57
C ASP A 114 11.65 17.89 -13.27
N ALA A 115 10.32 17.89 -13.36
CA ALA A 115 9.46 17.95 -12.18
C ALA A 115 9.63 16.72 -11.27
N LEU A 116 9.65 15.52 -11.84
CA LEU A 116 9.84 14.27 -11.08
C LEU A 116 11.22 14.19 -10.43
N VAL A 117 12.28 14.42 -11.20
CA VAL A 117 13.66 14.38 -10.70
C VAL A 117 13.85 15.44 -9.61
N GLY A 118 13.40 16.68 -9.86
CA GLY A 118 13.50 17.74 -8.87
C GLY A 118 12.77 17.42 -7.56
N PHE A 119 11.62 16.75 -7.63
CA PHE A 119 10.90 16.34 -6.42
C PHE A 119 11.51 15.13 -5.72
N LEU A 120 12.09 14.18 -6.45
CA LEU A 120 12.85 13.08 -5.86
C LEU A 120 14.07 13.60 -5.07
N ASP A 121 14.80 14.57 -5.63
CA ASP A 121 15.93 15.23 -4.95
C ASP A 121 15.48 15.96 -3.67
N GLU A 122 14.29 16.58 -3.68
CA GLU A 122 13.69 17.19 -2.49
C GLU A 122 13.37 16.14 -1.42
N LEU A 123 12.80 14.99 -1.82
CA LEU A 123 12.45 13.91 -0.90
C LEU A 123 13.67 13.25 -0.25
N GLU A 124 14.79 13.12 -0.96
CA GLU A 124 16.03 12.57 -0.38
C GLU A 124 16.55 13.40 0.81
N GLN A 125 16.23 14.69 0.87
CA GLN A 125 16.65 15.57 1.96
C GLN A 125 15.73 15.48 3.19
N VAL A 126 14.61 14.78 3.09
CA VAL A 126 13.62 14.67 4.17
C VAL A 126 13.99 13.54 5.12
N ASN A 127 13.98 13.83 6.42
CA ASN A 127 14.28 12.82 7.45
C ASN A 127 13.20 11.73 7.52
N GLU A 128 13.62 10.47 7.66
CA GLU A 128 12.78 9.24 7.76
C GLU A 128 11.67 9.27 8.84
N THR A 129 11.73 10.22 9.79
CA THR A 129 10.75 10.31 10.89
C THR A 129 9.41 10.93 10.51
N VAL A 130 9.25 11.40 9.27
CA VAL A 130 8.02 12.04 8.77
C VAL A 130 7.14 10.98 8.12
N ASN A 131 5.83 11.03 8.34
CA ASN A 131 4.91 10.14 7.64
C ASN A 131 4.75 10.60 6.17
N LEU A 132 5.31 9.83 5.25
CA LEU A 132 5.31 10.12 3.81
C LEU A 132 4.28 9.29 3.02
N SER A 133 3.41 8.51 3.68
CA SER A 133 2.55 7.54 2.99
C SER A 133 1.68 8.13 1.87
N ARG A 134 1.21 9.36 2.05
CA ARG A 134 0.40 10.06 1.02
C ARG A 134 1.26 10.62 -0.11
N VAL A 135 2.45 11.10 0.24
CA VAL A 135 3.45 11.60 -0.71
C VAL A 135 3.93 10.47 -1.61
N ASP A 136 4.25 9.31 -1.03
CA ASP A 136 4.68 8.11 -1.77
C ASP A 136 3.59 7.64 -2.75
N PHE A 137 2.31 7.69 -2.33
CA PHE A 137 1.19 7.33 -3.21
C PHE A 137 1.10 8.26 -4.43
N LEU A 138 1.17 9.58 -4.24
CA LEU A 138 1.10 10.56 -5.33
C LEU A 138 2.32 10.48 -6.24
N LEU A 139 3.49 10.20 -5.66
CA LEU A 139 4.72 10.00 -6.42
C LEU A 139 4.64 8.76 -7.33
N GLU A 140 4.11 7.64 -6.83
CA GLU A 140 3.90 6.45 -7.66
C GLU A 140 2.85 6.70 -8.75
N GLU A 141 1.81 7.49 -8.48
CA GLU A 141 0.83 7.89 -9.50
C GLU A 141 1.49 8.76 -10.59
N ALA A 142 2.36 9.69 -10.20
CA ALA A 142 3.12 10.54 -11.11
C ALA A 142 4.11 9.72 -11.97
N LYS A 143 4.83 8.76 -11.38
CA LYS A 143 5.70 7.83 -12.11
C LYS A 143 4.91 6.99 -13.11
N ASN A 144 3.77 6.43 -12.69
CA ASN A 144 2.93 5.66 -13.59
C ASN A 144 2.40 6.51 -14.75
N ALA A 145 1.95 7.75 -14.48
CA ALA A 145 1.52 8.69 -15.52
C ALA A 145 2.65 9.00 -16.52
N PHE A 146 3.88 9.13 -16.03
CA PHE A 146 5.06 9.33 -16.86
C PHE A 146 5.35 8.13 -17.77
N GLU A 147 5.35 6.91 -17.21
CA GLU A 147 5.58 5.67 -17.96
C GLU A 147 4.51 5.43 -19.05
N VAL A 148 3.25 5.79 -18.80
CA VAL A 148 2.18 5.68 -19.80
C VAL A 148 2.04 6.90 -20.72
N GLU A 149 3.07 7.76 -20.78
CA GLU A 149 3.17 8.94 -21.66
C GLU A 149 2.10 10.03 -21.46
N ARG A 150 1.48 10.07 -20.26
CA ARG A 150 0.56 11.12 -19.79
C ARG A 150 1.33 12.26 -19.12
N PHE A 151 2.31 12.80 -19.84
CA PHE A 151 3.24 13.80 -19.32
C PHE A 151 2.57 15.08 -18.81
N GLU A 152 1.42 15.46 -19.36
CA GLU A 152 0.70 16.68 -18.98
C GLU A 152 0.18 16.65 -17.53
N GLU A 153 0.00 15.46 -16.96
CA GLU A 153 -0.55 15.28 -15.61
C GLU A 153 0.52 15.24 -14.52
N VAL A 154 1.75 14.87 -14.91
CA VAL A 154 2.87 14.67 -13.99
C VAL A 154 3.17 15.93 -13.17
N PRO A 155 3.28 17.15 -13.74
CA PRO A 155 3.55 18.34 -12.95
C PRO A 155 2.48 18.64 -11.89
N SER A 156 1.21 18.33 -12.18
CA SER A 156 0.12 18.50 -11.21
C SER A 156 0.24 17.52 -10.06
N LEU A 157 0.47 16.24 -10.36
CA LEU A 157 0.64 15.20 -9.34
C LEU A 157 1.86 15.45 -8.46
N VAL A 158 2.95 15.94 -9.03
CA VAL A 158 4.15 16.38 -8.29
C VAL A 158 3.84 17.61 -7.42
N GLY A 159 3.04 18.55 -7.92
CA GLY A 159 2.54 19.70 -7.14
C GLY A 159 1.76 19.25 -5.91
N ASP A 160 0.80 18.35 -6.09
CA ASP A 160 -0.01 17.78 -5.00
C ASP A 160 0.88 17.03 -3.99
N ALA A 161 1.88 16.29 -4.48
CA ALA A 161 2.82 15.56 -3.63
C ALA A 161 3.69 16.51 -2.78
N ARG A 162 4.12 17.65 -3.36
CA ARG A 162 4.84 18.70 -2.62
C ARG A 162 3.98 19.34 -1.52
N GLU A 163 2.71 19.63 -1.81
CA GLU A 163 1.81 20.19 -0.80
C GLU A 163 1.61 19.22 0.38
N GLU A 164 1.44 17.93 0.10
CA GLU A 164 1.34 16.90 1.14
C GLU A 164 2.65 16.74 1.92
N LEU A 165 3.80 16.89 1.26
CA LEU A 165 5.10 16.89 1.92
C LEU A 165 5.22 18.07 2.90
N ASP A 166 4.85 19.28 2.48
CA ASP A 166 4.86 20.46 3.34
C ASP A 166 3.93 20.30 4.56
N LEU A 167 2.73 19.75 4.35
CA LEU A 167 1.79 19.43 5.44
C LEU A 167 2.39 18.43 6.43
N ALA A 168 3.05 17.37 5.93
CA ALA A 168 3.70 16.37 6.76
C ALA A 168 4.88 16.95 7.56
N LEU A 169 5.70 17.80 6.93
CA LEU A 169 6.80 18.51 7.59
C LEU A 169 6.29 19.46 8.68
N LEU A 170 5.21 20.21 8.41
CA LEU A 170 4.57 21.08 9.39
C LEU A 170 4.02 20.30 10.58
N ALA A 171 3.37 19.15 10.34
CA ALA A 171 2.87 18.28 11.39
C ALA A 171 4.01 17.75 12.27
N ALA A 172 5.09 17.25 11.66
CA ALA A 172 6.27 16.76 12.37
C ALA A 172 6.96 17.87 13.17
N ALA A 173 7.07 19.09 12.63
CA ALA A 173 7.63 20.24 13.32
C ALA A 173 6.79 20.62 14.56
N ARG A 174 5.46 20.63 14.43
CA ARG A 174 4.53 20.87 15.54
C ARG A 174 4.65 19.81 16.63
N GLU A 175 4.69 18.54 16.25
CA GLU A 175 4.88 17.44 17.20
C GLU A 175 6.20 17.59 17.97
N ARG A 176 7.31 17.83 17.26
CA ARG A 176 8.62 18.06 17.88
C ARG A 176 8.59 19.27 18.83
N ALA A 177 7.90 20.34 18.47
CA ALA A 177 7.73 21.52 19.33
C ALA A 177 6.92 21.19 20.59
N LEU A 178 5.80 20.47 20.46
CA LEU A 178 4.97 20.04 21.58
C LEU A 178 5.73 19.09 22.51
N VAL A 179 6.45 18.11 21.97
CA VAL A 179 7.28 17.19 22.76
C VAL A 179 8.39 17.96 23.49
N ARG A 180 9.02 18.94 22.84
CA ARG A 180 10.04 19.79 23.49
C ARG A 180 9.45 20.62 24.63
N LEU A 181 8.27 21.20 24.42
CA LEU A 181 7.55 21.97 25.46
C LEU A 181 7.11 21.08 26.61
N ALA A 182 6.51 19.92 26.32
CA ALA A 182 6.10 18.94 27.32
C ALA A 182 7.30 18.44 28.13
N ARG A 183 8.41 18.10 27.46
CA ARG A 183 9.66 17.70 28.14
C ARG A 183 10.19 18.82 29.04
N ARG A 184 10.20 20.08 28.56
CA ARG A 184 10.64 21.21 29.38
C ARG A 184 9.76 21.38 30.62
N ASN A 185 8.43 21.29 30.47
CA ASN A 185 7.49 21.44 31.57
C ASN A 185 7.57 20.29 32.58
N VAL A 186 7.74 19.05 32.12
CA VAL A 186 7.93 17.89 33.00
C VAL A 186 9.24 18.01 33.77
N VAL A 187 10.33 18.39 33.09
CA VAL A 187 11.64 18.57 33.74
C VAL A 187 11.58 19.69 34.77
N SER A 188 10.99 20.85 34.44
CA SER A 188 10.86 21.96 35.41
C SER A 188 10.00 21.55 36.60
N TYR A 189 8.85 20.90 36.37
CA TYR A 189 7.98 20.44 37.45
C TYR A 189 8.67 19.46 38.40
N VAL A 190 9.44 18.49 37.86
CA VAL A 190 10.20 17.54 38.67
C VAL A 190 11.31 18.24 39.46
N GLN A 191 11.96 19.26 38.90
CA GLN A 191 12.97 20.05 39.61
C GLN A 191 12.35 20.85 40.76
N ASP A 192 11.23 21.54 40.51
CA ASP A 192 10.57 22.40 41.50
C ASP A 192 9.93 21.60 42.64
N HIS A 193 9.46 20.37 42.35
CA HIS A 193 8.74 19.52 43.30
C HIS A 193 9.44 18.19 43.60
N PHE A 194 10.77 18.13 43.47
CA PHE A 194 11.53 16.89 43.60
C PHE A 194 11.21 16.10 44.89
N LYS A 195 11.13 16.78 46.03
CA LYS A 195 10.78 16.16 47.33
C LYS A 195 9.36 15.55 47.32
N GLY A 196 8.39 16.25 46.73
CA GLY A 196 7.01 15.78 46.63
C GLY A 196 6.88 14.57 45.70
N VAL A 197 7.57 14.61 44.56
CA VAL A 197 7.64 13.49 43.61
C VAL A 197 8.28 12.25 44.23
N LEU A 198 9.36 12.43 45.01
CA LEU A 198 10.00 11.32 45.71
C LEU A 198 9.07 10.69 46.76
N MET A 199 8.35 11.52 47.52
CA MET A 199 7.37 11.05 48.51
C MET A 199 6.20 10.31 47.85
N SER A 200 5.67 10.82 46.73
CA SER A 200 4.58 10.14 46.02
C SER A 200 5.03 8.80 45.43
N LEU A 201 6.25 8.72 44.90
CA LEU A 201 6.88 7.46 44.46
C LEU A 201 7.05 6.46 45.60
N ALA A 202 7.48 6.92 46.78
CA ALA A 202 7.59 6.06 47.96
C ALA A 202 6.23 5.53 48.41
N VAL A 203 5.19 6.37 48.45
CA VAL A 203 3.82 5.95 48.77
C VAL A 203 3.29 4.97 47.73
N LEU A 204 3.50 5.22 46.44
CA LEU A 204 3.12 4.33 45.36
C LEU A 204 3.80 2.96 45.49
N PHE A 205 5.11 2.95 45.78
CA PHE A 205 5.85 1.72 46.00
C PHE A 205 5.28 0.92 47.18
N LEU A 206 4.97 1.57 48.29
CA LEU A 206 4.34 0.92 49.44
C LEU A 206 2.95 0.35 49.09
N LEU A 207 2.14 1.09 48.32
CA LEU A 207 0.84 0.60 47.83
C LEU A 207 0.99 -0.62 46.92
N VAL A 208 1.96 -0.61 46.00
CA VAL A 208 2.25 -1.75 45.11
C VAL A 208 2.68 -2.97 45.92
N VAL A 209 3.59 -2.81 46.88
CA VAL A 209 4.04 -3.89 47.77
C VAL A 209 2.86 -4.43 48.58
N TRP A 210 2.02 -3.57 49.13
CA TRP A 210 0.84 -3.98 49.89
C TRP A 210 -0.16 -4.75 49.02
N ALA A 211 -0.50 -4.22 47.85
CA ALA A 211 -1.41 -4.86 46.90
C ALA A 211 -0.87 -6.22 46.43
N TYR A 212 0.43 -6.34 46.20
CA TYR A 212 1.09 -7.59 45.85
C TYR A 212 1.01 -8.64 46.96
N LEU A 213 1.28 -8.24 48.21
CA LEU A 213 1.23 -9.14 49.37
C LEU A 213 -0.19 -9.66 49.61
N GLU A 214 -1.21 -8.80 49.53
CA GLU A 214 -2.60 -9.23 49.68
C GLU A 214 -3.11 -10.01 48.47
N GLY A 215 -2.71 -9.60 47.26
CA GLY A 215 -3.03 -10.28 46.01
C GLY A 215 -2.58 -11.75 46.02
N ARG A 216 -1.39 -12.05 46.54
CA ARG A 216 -0.89 -13.43 46.70
C ARG A 216 -1.75 -14.27 47.64
N VAL A 217 -2.26 -13.68 48.73
CA VAL A 217 -3.17 -14.37 49.66
C VAL A 217 -4.51 -14.67 49.00
N LEU A 218 -5.08 -13.69 48.29
CA LEU A 218 -6.34 -13.85 47.56
C LEU A 218 -6.20 -14.90 46.46
N PHE A 219 -5.11 -14.86 45.70
CA PHE A 219 -4.80 -15.85 44.66
C PHE A 219 -4.72 -17.26 45.23
N ALA A 220 -3.96 -17.46 46.32
CA ALA A 220 -3.84 -18.78 46.96
C ALA A 220 -5.20 -19.28 47.52
N LYS A 221 -6.02 -18.41 48.12
CA LYS A 221 -7.37 -18.77 48.57
C LYS A 221 -8.27 -19.18 47.42
N ASN A 222 -8.26 -18.42 46.33
CA ASN A 222 -9.08 -18.71 45.15
C ASN A 222 -8.63 -20.02 44.49
N LYS A 223 -7.32 -20.26 44.41
CA LYS A 223 -6.76 -21.51 43.89
C LYS A 223 -7.16 -22.71 44.75
N LEU A 224 -7.11 -22.58 46.08
CA LEU A 224 -7.60 -23.62 46.99
C LEU A 224 -9.09 -23.87 46.80
N ARG A 225 -9.92 -22.83 46.73
CA ARG A 225 -11.37 -22.97 46.49
C ARG A 225 -11.64 -23.71 45.17
N PHE A 226 -10.92 -23.35 44.11
CA PHE A 226 -11.02 -24.01 42.82
C PHE A 226 -10.65 -25.50 42.88
N ILE A 227 -9.55 -25.84 43.55
CA ILE A 227 -9.14 -27.25 43.75
C ILE A 227 -10.20 -28.03 44.54
N HIS A 228 -10.79 -27.43 45.57
CA HIS A 228 -11.87 -28.05 46.35
C HIS A 228 -13.12 -28.30 45.49
N GLU A 229 -13.51 -27.34 44.65
CA GLU A 229 -14.63 -27.56 43.72
C GLU A 229 -14.32 -28.64 42.69
N GLN A 230 -13.10 -28.69 42.15
CA GLN A 230 -12.68 -29.78 41.26
C GLN A 230 -12.70 -31.16 41.95
N LEU A 231 -12.32 -31.22 43.23
CA LEU A 231 -12.41 -32.45 44.03
C LEU A 231 -13.87 -32.90 44.18
N LYS A 232 -14.79 -31.99 44.50
CA LYS A 232 -16.23 -32.29 44.58
C LYS A 232 -16.77 -32.80 43.24
N VAL A 233 -16.40 -32.17 42.13
CA VAL A 233 -16.83 -32.59 40.79
C VAL A 233 -16.28 -33.99 40.45
N ALA A 234 -15.00 -34.25 40.69
CA ALA A 234 -14.39 -35.56 40.44
C ALA A 234 -15.04 -36.67 41.31
N GLN A 235 -15.39 -36.37 42.56
CA GLN A 235 -16.12 -37.30 43.43
C GLN A 235 -17.53 -37.58 42.91
N ARG A 236 -18.27 -36.56 42.43
CA ARG A 236 -19.58 -36.76 41.79
C ARG A 236 -19.46 -37.61 40.52
N MET A 237 -18.42 -37.40 39.72
CA MET A 237 -18.17 -38.19 38.51
C MET A 237 -17.89 -39.67 38.85
N LEU A 238 -17.21 -39.98 39.95
CA LEU A 238 -17.05 -41.37 40.41
C LEU A 238 -18.40 -42.01 40.75
N VAL A 239 -19.26 -41.29 41.48
CA VAL A 239 -20.60 -41.79 41.85
C VAL A 239 -21.48 -41.98 40.61
N ASN A 240 -21.42 -41.04 39.66
CA ASN A 240 -22.15 -41.14 38.40
C ASN A 240 -21.67 -42.32 37.53
N ALA A 241 -20.35 -42.51 37.39
CA ALA A 241 -19.78 -43.64 36.66
C ALA A 241 -20.18 -44.99 37.28
N GLN A 242 -20.25 -45.07 38.62
CA GLN A 242 -20.79 -46.24 39.30
C GLN A 242 -22.26 -46.48 38.97
N LYS A 243 -23.08 -45.42 39.04
CA LYS A 243 -24.51 -45.49 38.72
C LYS A 243 -24.75 -45.93 37.27
N GLU A 244 -23.98 -45.40 36.32
CA GLU A 244 -24.07 -45.74 34.90
C GLU A 244 -23.63 -47.19 34.62
N TYR A 245 -22.59 -47.68 35.29
CA TYR A 245 -22.15 -49.07 35.15
C TYR A 245 -23.18 -50.07 35.68
N TYR A 246 -23.68 -49.85 36.90
CA TYR A 246 -24.71 -50.72 37.49
C TYR A 246 -26.08 -50.55 36.83
N GLY A 247 -26.33 -49.41 36.17
CA GLY A 247 -27.50 -49.17 35.33
C GLY A 247 -27.38 -49.74 33.90
N GLY A 248 -26.26 -50.38 33.55
CA GLY A 248 -26.04 -51.02 32.25
C GLY A 248 -25.72 -50.06 31.09
N SER A 249 -25.51 -48.76 31.36
CA SER A 249 -25.30 -47.74 30.33
C SER A 249 -23.86 -47.68 29.80
N ILE A 250 -22.89 -48.25 30.51
CA ILE A 250 -21.47 -48.29 30.11
C ILE A 250 -20.86 -49.68 30.29
N GLY A 251 -19.95 -50.06 29.38
CA GLY A 251 -19.21 -51.33 29.45
C GLY A 251 -18.11 -51.34 30.53
N ARG A 252 -17.71 -52.53 30.98
CA ARG A 252 -16.72 -52.76 32.06
C ARG A 252 -15.38 -52.06 31.85
N VAL A 253 -14.87 -52.06 30.61
CA VAL A 253 -13.59 -51.41 30.27
C VAL A 253 -13.68 -49.89 30.42
N ASN A 254 -14.76 -49.29 29.91
CA ASN A 254 -14.99 -47.84 30.00
C ASN A 254 -15.18 -47.40 31.46
N TYR A 255 -15.93 -48.17 32.25
CA TYR A 255 -16.07 -47.94 33.69
C TYR A 255 -14.72 -47.99 34.41
N HIS A 256 -13.90 -49.00 34.15
CA HIS A 256 -12.58 -49.13 34.78
C HIS A 256 -11.67 -47.94 34.45
N ASN A 257 -11.60 -47.56 33.17
CA ASN A 257 -10.80 -46.42 32.70
C ASN A 257 -11.26 -45.09 33.31
N GLN A 258 -12.58 -44.85 33.38
CA GLN A 258 -13.13 -43.65 34.01
C GLN A 258 -12.84 -43.61 35.51
N MET A 259 -13.03 -44.73 36.22
CA MET A 259 -12.75 -44.84 37.65
C MET A 259 -11.27 -44.61 37.96
N GLU A 260 -10.37 -45.20 37.17
CA GLU A 260 -8.93 -45.02 37.35
C GLU A 260 -8.52 -43.57 37.10
N SER A 261 -8.94 -42.98 35.98
CA SER A 261 -8.66 -41.59 35.63
C SER A 261 -9.13 -40.61 36.71
N GLN A 262 -10.37 -40.76 37.20
CA GLN A 262 -10.89 -39.89 38.26
C GLN A 262 -10.18 -40.13 39.61
N ARG A 263 -9.81 -41.37 39.95
CA ARG A 263 -9.02 -41.66 41.15
C ARG A 263 -7.60 -41.09 41.09
N GLN A 264 -6.97 -41.11 39.93
CA GLN A 264 -5.67 -40.46 39.70
C GLN A 264 -5.80 -38.94 39.85
N LYS A 265 -6.83 -38.33 39.24
CA LYS A 265 -7.14 -36.90 39.37
C LYS A 265 -7.42 -36.47 40.82
N ILE A 266 -8.15 -37.27 41.59
CA ILE A 266 -8.38 -36.99 43.01
C ILE A 266 -7.07 -37.05 43.81
N ARG A 267 -6.20 -38.04 43.54
CA ARG A 267 -4.89 -38.16 44.20
C ARG A 267 -4.00 -36.93 43.91
N SER A 268 -3.92 -36.50 42.66
CA SER A 268 -3.11 -35.32 42.29
C SER A 268 -3.68 -34.02 42.87
N LEU A 269 -5.00 -33.85 42.86
CA LEU A 269 -5.66 -32.69 43.45
C LEU A 269 -5.47 -32.65 44.98
N LYS A 270 -5.62 -33.77 45.69
CA LYS A 270 -5.35 -33.86 47.14
C LYS A 270 -3.89 -33.54 47.48
N GLY A 271 -2.94 -34.06 46.70
CA GLY A 271 -1.53 -33.71 46.86
C GLY A 271 -1.25 -32.22 46.66
N SER A 272 -1.97 -31.59 45.72
CA SER A 272 -1.87 -30.15 45.47
C SER A 272 -2.44 -29.30 46.61
N VAL A 273 -3.50 -29.74 47.29
CA VAL A 273 -4.11 -29.02 48.42
C VAL A 273 -3.07 -28.72 49.51
N GLY A 274 -2.32 -29.72 49.94
CA GLY A 274 -1.32 -29.55 51.00
C GLY A 274 -0.23 -28.52 50.65
N GLY A 275 0.22 -28.51 49.39
CA GLY A 275 1.18 -27.51 48.90
C GLY A 275 0.60 -26.09 48.90
N TRP A 276 -0.65 -25.93 48.45
CA TRP A 276 -1.31 -24.62 48.43
C TRP A 276 -1.73 -24.12 49.82
N GLU A 277 -2.05 -25.01 50.77
CA GLU A 277 -2.29 -24.66 52.18
C GLU A 277 -1.02 -24.17 52.86
N GLN A 278 0.11 -24.84 52.62
CA GLN A 278 1.41 -24.39 53.12
C GLN A 278 1.78 -23.02 52.55
N MET A 279 1.59 -22.81 51.23
CA MET A 279 1.80 -21.50 50.60
C MET A 279 0.86 -20.43 51.15
N LEU A 280 -0.42 -20.73 51.34
CA LEU A 280 -1.38 -19.79 51.94
C LEU A 280 -0.95 -19.41 53.37
N SER A 281 -0.48 -20.37 54.17
CA SER A 281 0.00 -20.10 55.53
C SER A 281 1.23 -19.17 55.53
N LYS A 282 2.15 -19.36 54.59
CA LYS A 282 3.32 -18.49 54.40
C LYS A 282 2.89 -17.10 53.94
N TYR A 283 2.00 -17.00 52.96
CA TYR A 283 1.51 -15.71 52.45
C TYR A 283 0.69 -14.93 53.49
N LYS A 284 -0.10 -15.60 54.33
CA LYS A 284 -0.82 -14.97 55.45
C LYS A 284 0.13 -14.39 56.51
N LYS A 285 1.29 -15.02 56.76
CA LYS A 285 2.30 -14.47 57.69
C LYS A 285 2.98 -13.21 57.12
N SER A 286 3.13 -13.14 55.79
CA SER A 286 3.72 -11.99 55.10
C SER A 286 2.74 -10.87 54.80
N SER A 287 1.43 -11.13 54.74
CA SER A 287 0.44 -10.10 54.44
C SER A 287 0.16 -9.20 55.65
N VAL A 288 -0.14 -7.95 55.36
CA VAL A 288 -0.33 -6.91 56.40
C VAL A 288 -1.59 -7.24 57.19
N ILE A 289 -2.69 -7.57 56.51
CA ILE A 289 -3.98 -7.93 57.15
C ILE A 289 -3.85 -9.23 57.94
N GLY A 290 -3.03 -10.18 57.48
CA GLY A 290 -2.81 -11.45 58.17
C GLY A 290 -2.06 -11.33 59.50
N ARG A 291 -1.27 -10.26 59.67
CA ARG A 291 -0.57 -9.96 60.94
C ARG A 291 -1.45 -9.26 61.97
N PHE A 292 -2.38 -8.41 61.55
CA PHE A 292 -3.28 -7.68 62.45
C PHE A 292 -4.54 -8.47 62.89
N ARG A 293 -4.75 -9.68 62.34
CA ARG A 293 -5.94 -10.51 62.62
C ARG A 293 -5.65 -11.73 63.50
N ARG A 294 -4.53 -11.70 64.23
CA ARG A 294 -4.17 -12.68 65.28
C ARG A 294 -4.61 -12.18 66.63
#